data_AF-F4P415-F1
#
_entry.id   AF-F4P415-F1
#
_cell.length_a   1.000
_cell.length_b   1.000
_cell.length_c   1.000
_cell.angle_alpha   90.00
_cell.angle_beta   90.00
_cell.angle_gamma   90.00
#
_symmetry.space_group_name_H-M   'P 1'
#
loop_
_entity.id
_entity.type
_entity.pdbx_description
1 polymer ?
#
loop_
_entity_poly.entity_id
_entity_poly.type
_entity_poly.pdbx_seq_one_letter_code
_entity_poly.pdbx_strand_id
1 'polypeptide(L)'
;MDTAIVYKEKVEDLDIEVIMMSGKQTAPAERGCYVSGLHLFGASFDFHKNVLCKNQPSKLETALPCVWLQPVSKIAPIKPGKSPNLEVPRPKMAMLRTRQRIGCPVYIYHSKNTLENKDLDDCSKSANTGTPSPEDLYLFYAEFSTEVPVKFWIEKNISIVCEV
;
A
#
# COMPACT_ATOMS: atom_id res chain seq x y z
N MET A 1 -12.94 3.29 16.92
CA MET A 1 -12.35 4.27 17.86
C MET A 1 -11.43 5.14 17.02
N ASP A 2 -11.67 6.45 16.95
CA ASP A 2 -10.88 7.34 16.10
C ASP A 2 -9.47 7.52 16.64
N THR A 3 -8.49 7.21 15.79
CA THR A 3 -7.09 7.18 16.20
C THR A 3 -6.61 8.56 16.69
N ALA A 4 -7.02 9.64 16.05
CA ALA A 4 -6.68 11.00 16.48
C ALA A 4 -7.20 11.33 17.90
N ILE A 5 -8.38 10.81 18.28
CA ILE A 5 -8.97 11.03 19.60
C ILE A 5 -8.17 10.27 20.67
N VAL A 6 -7.76 9.03 20.37
CA VAL A 6 -6.97 8.19 21.28
C VAL A 6 -5.58 8.79 21.51
N TYR A 7 -4.93 9.28 20.46
CA TYR A 7 -3.55 9.74 20.53
C TYR A 7 -3.39 11.25 20.82
N LYS A 8 -4.49 12.02 20.89
CA LYS A 8 -4.50 13.49 21.10
C LYS A 8 -3.63 14.25 20.08
N GLU A 9 -3.49 13.68 18.88
CA GLU A 9 -2.76 14.27 17.77
C GLU A 9 -3.78 14.82 16.76
N LYS A 10 -3.44 15.92 16.08
CA LYS A 10 -4.31 16.42 15.03
C LYS A 10 -4.25 15.49 13.83
N VAL A 11 -5.39 15.29 13.17
CA VAL A 11 -5.48 14.45 11.97
C VAL A 11 -4.51 14.92 10.87
N GLU A 12 -4.31 16.24 10.73
CA GLU A 12 -3.39 16.84 9.76
C GLU A 12 -1.92 16.42 9.96
N ASP A 13 -1.53 16.15 11.21
CA ASP A 13 -0.17 15.77 11.60
C ASP A 13 0.08 14.25 11.50
N LEU A 14 -0.94 13.47 11.12
CA LEU A 14 -0.84 12.03 10.95
C LEU A 14 -0.57 11.65 9.48
N ASP A 15 0.25 10.64 9.32
CA ASP A 15 0.46 9.88 8.09
C ASP A 15 0.12 8.41 8.33
N ILE A 16 -0.01 7.61 7.28
CA ILE A 16 -0.32 6.17 7.38
C ILE A 16 0.89 5.38 6.91
N GLU A 17 1.52 4.66 7.84
CA GLU A 17 2.53 3.67 7.53
C GLU A 17 1.87 2.33 7.22
N VAL A 18 2.33 1.69 6.15
CA VAL A 18 1.84 0.40 5.67
C VAL A 18 2.87 -0.67 5.99
N ILE A 19 2.53 -1.57 6.90
CA ILE A 19 3.45 -2.63 7.36
C ILE A 19 2.89 -3.99 6.92
N MET A 20 3.70 -4.76 6.19
CA MET A 20 3.34 -6.11 5.75
C MET A 20 3.55 -7.10 6.90
N MET A 21 2.50 -7.84 7.27
CA MET A 21 2.59 -8.87 8.31
C MET A 21 2.93 -10.21 7.68
N SER A 22 3.75 -11.01 8.36
CA SER A 22 4.13 -12.36 7.91
C SER A 22 3.03 -13.41 8.10
N GLY A 23 1.95 -13.09 8.82
CA GLY A 23 0.88 -14.02 9.15
C GLY A 23 -0.43 -13.34 9.54
N LYS A 24 -1.46 -14.17 9.75
CA LYS A 24 -2.79 -13.72 10.20
C LYS A 24 -2.69 -13.13 11.61
N GLN A 25 -3.34 -11.99 11.82
CA GLN A 25 -3.42 -11.33 13.12
C GLN A 25 -4.76 -11.68 13.78
N THR A 26 -4.72 -12.22 14.99
CA THR A 26 -5.92 -12.58 15.78
C THR A 26 -6.16 -11.62 16.95
N ALA A 27 -5.11 -10.96 17.42
CA ALA A 27 -5.20 -9.90 18.41
C ALA A 27 -5.61 -8.57 17.73
N PRO A 28 -6.28 -7.66 18.46
CA PRO A 28 -6.51 -6.31 17.95
C PRO A 28 -5.18 -5.58 17.77
N ALA A 29 -5.10 -4.72 16.75
CA ALA A 29 -3.95 -3.87 16.55
C ALA A 29 -3.81 -2.88 17.72
N GLU A 30 -2.59 -2.71 18.23
CA GLU A 30 -2.32 -1.72 19.29
C GLU A 30 -2.61 -0.29 18.82
N ARG A 31 -2.31 0.01 17.55
CA ARG A 31 -2.56 1.29 16.89
C ARG A 31 -3.04 1.08 15.47
N GLY A 32 -4.10 1.75 15.03
CA GLY A 32 -4.59 1.62 13.65
C GLY A 32 -5.38 0.33 13.42
N CYS A 33 -5.23 -0.31 12.26
CA CYS A 33 -6.02 -1.50 11.92
C CYS A 33 -5.26 -2.52 11.06
N TYR A 34 -5.67 -3.77 11.19
CA TYR A 34 -5.25 -4.85 10.30
C TYR A 34 -6.25 -4.99 9.15
N VAL A 35 -5.73 -5.12 7.93
CA VAL A 35 -6.50 -5.30 6.69
C VAL A 35 -6.02 -6.58 6.02
N SER A 36 -6.94 -7.43 5.62
CA SER A 36 -6.68 -8.67 4.86
C SER A 36 -7.52 -8.69 3.59
N GLY A 37 -7.20 -9.58 2.64
CA GLY A 37 -7.90 -9.64 1.35
C GLY A 37 -7.44 -8.57 0.36
N LEU A 38 -6.16 -8.18 0.45
CA LEU A 38 -5.56 -7.22 -0.47
C LEU A 38 -4.85 -7.95 -1.60
N HIS A 39 -4.99 -7.46 -2.83
CA HIS A 39 -4.40 -8.04 -4.03
C HIS A 39 -3.51 -7.00 -4.71
N LEU A 40 -2.25 -7.33 -4.94
CA LEU A 40 -1.28 -6.49 -5.64
C LEU A 40 -1.26 -6.83 -7.13
N PHE A 41 -1.58 -5.86 -7.98
CA PHE A 41 -1.58 -5.98 -9.43
C PHE A 41 -0.29 -5.45 -10.05
N GLY A 42 0.18 -6.10 -11.12
CA GLY A 42 1.36 -5.67 -11.87
C GLY A 42 2.71 -5.93 -11.19
N ALA A 43 2.71 -6.46 -9.96
CA ALA A 43 3.90 -6.78 -9.19
C ALA A 43 3.69 -7.98 -8.26
N SER A 44 4.79 -8.47 -7.70
CA SER A 44 4.81 -9.38 -6.55
C SER A 44 5.56 -8.72 -5.40
N PHE A 45 5.45 -9.29 -4.21
CA PHE A 45 6.14 -8.80 -3.02
C PHE A 45 7.00 -9.91 -2.41
N ASP A 46 8.27 -9.59 -2.12
CA ASP A 46 9.19 -10.47 -1.42
C ASP A 46 9.19 -10.11 0.08
N PHE A 47 8.54 -10.95 0.89
CA PHE A 47 8.41 -10.75 2.34
C PHE A 47 9.73 -10.85 3.09
N HIS A 48 10.66 -11.68 2.63
CA HIS A 48 11.95 -11.84 3.29
C HIS A 48 12.81 -10.59 3.12
N LYS A 49 12.70 -9.95 1.95
CA LYS A 49 13.46 -8.73 1.64
C LYS A 49 12.69 -7.45 1.95
N ASN A 50 11.37 -7.53 2.15
CA ASN A 50 10.45 -6.41 2.28
C ASN A 50 10.51 -5.45 1.07
N VAL A 51 10.48 -6.01 -0.16
CA VAL A 51 10.58 -5.23 -1.41
C VAL A 51 9.62 -5.71 -2.50
N LEU A 52 9.22 -4.79 -3.38
CA LEU A 52 8.54 -5.12 -4.63
C LEU A 52 9.46 -5.90 -5.57
N CYS A 53 8.88 -6.90 -6.22
CA CYS A 53 9.52 -7.80 -7.15
C CYS A 53 8.67 -7.94 -8.41
N LYS A 54 9.31 -8.26 -9.53
CA LYS A 54 8.59 -8.44 -10.80
C LYS A 54 7.63 -9.62 -10.66
N ASN A 55 6.43 -9.48 -11.20
CA ASN A 55 5.44 -10.56 -11.17
C ASN A 55 5.89 -11.73 -12.07
N GLN A 56 5.43 -12.93 -11.76
CA GLN A 56 5.64 -14.07 -12.66
C GLN A 56 4.71 -13.94 -13.89
N PRO A 57 5.13 -14.40 -15.09
CA PRO A 57 4.33 -14.23 -16.30
C PRO A 57 2.93 -14.85 -16.23
N SER A 58 2.76 -15.91 -15.44
CA SER A 58 1.50 -16.63 -15.27
C SER A 58 0.56 -16.03 -14.23
N LYS A 59 1.00 -15.01 -13.49
CA LYS A 59 0.28 -14.46 -12.35
C LYS A 59 0.05 -12.97 -12.59
N LEU A 60 -1.21 -12.55 -12.72
CA LEU A 60 -1.56 -11.14 -12.94
C LEU A 60 -1.63 -10.34 -11.64
N GLU A 61 -2.00 -11.03 -10.56
CA GLU A 61 -2.18 -10.47 -9.22
C GLU A 61 -1.50 -11.33 -8.16
N THR A 62 -0.97 -10.70 -7.11
CA THR A 62 -0.41 -11.38 -5.96
C THR A 62 -1.21 -11.02 -4.72
N ALA A 63 -1.87 -12.01 -4.12
CA ALA A 63 -2.48 -11.83 -2.81
C ALA A 63 -1.42 -11.38 -1.79
N LEU A 64 -1.69 -10.26 -1.13
CA LEU A 64 -0.91 -9.73 -0.04
C LEU A 64 -1.37 -10.37 1.28
N PRO A 65 -0.47 -10.55 2.25
CA PRO A 65 -0.85 -11.00 3.57
C PRO A 65 -1.61 -9.90 4.29
N CYS A 66 -1.90 -10.15 5.57
CA CYS A 66 -2.41 -9.10 6.44
C CYS A 66 -1.48 -7.88 6.41
N VAL A 67 -2.06 -6.71 6.19
CA VAL A 67 -1.39 -5.42 6.22
C VAL A 67 -1.81 -4.69 7.48
N TRP A 68 -0.86 -4.07 8.15
CA TRP A 68 -1.11 -3.19 9.27
C TRP A 68 -1.05 -1.74 8.80
N LEU A 69 -2.18 -1.05 8.83
CA LEU A 69 -2.27 0.39 8.59
C LEU A 69 -2.09 1.10 9.93
N GLN A 70 -0.89 1.60 10.15
CA GLN A 70 -0.51 2.25 11.39
C GLN A 70 -0.43 3.77 11.16
N PRO A 71 -1.25 4.58 11.84
CA PRO A 71 -1.05 6.01 11.84
C PRO A 71 0.24 6.37 12.57
N VAL A 72 1.03 7.24 11.96
CA VAL A 72 2.31 7.73 12.47
C VAL A 72 2.34 9.25 12.40
N SER A 73 2.96 9.89 13.38
CA SER A 73 3.05 11.35 13.43
C SER A 73 4.13 11.82 12.45
N LYS A 74 3.79 12.73 11.54
CA LYS A 74 4.74 13.36 10.59
C LYS A 74 5.83 14.12 11.32
N ILE A 75 5.46 14.71 12.44
CA ILE A 75 6.36 15.41 13.34
C ILE A 75 6.97 14.34 14.24
N ALA A 76 8.16 13.84 13.88
CA ALA A 76 8.91 13.00 14.79
C ALA A 76 8.99 13.72 16.15
N PRO A 77 8.64 13.09 17.28
CA PRO A 77 8.91 13.70 18.56
C PRO A 77 10.43 13.80 18.66
N ILE A 78 10.97 15.02 18.57
CA ILE A 78 12.30 15.34 19.06
C ILE A 78 12.22 15.16 20.58
N LYS A 79 12.32 13.92 21.04
CA LYS A 79 12.58 13.58 22.43
C LYS A 79 14.01 13.05 22.51
N PRO A 80 14.98 13.87 22.93
CA PRO A 80 16.28 13.34 23.32
C PRO A 80 16.08 12.58 24.64
N GLY A 81 16.10 11.24 24.56
CA GLY A 81 16.22 10.37 25.73
C GLY A 81 14.99 9.51 26.03
N LYS A 82 15.22 8.19 25.98
CA LYS A 82 14.34 7.06 26.33
C LYS A 82 13.32 6.62 25.27
N SER A 83 13.82 5.93 24.25
CA SER A 83 13.10 4.81 23.64
C SER A 83 13.19 3.58 24.56
N PRO A 84 12.09 2.86 24.87
CA PRO A 84 12.20 1.49 25.30
C PRO A 84 12.64 0.66 24.09
N ASN A 85 13.68 -0.15 24.29
CA ASN A 85 14.29 -1.01 23.29
C ASN A 85 13.28 -1.79 22.45
N LEU A 86 13.17 -1.45 21.17
CA LEU A 86 12.91 -2.40 20.10
C LEU A 86 13.93 -2.12 18.98
N GLU A 87 15.21 -2.27 19.32
CA GLU A 87 16.26 -2.40 18.31
C GLU A 87 16.08 -3.75 17.62
N VAL A 88 15.34 -3.76 16.51
CA VAL A 88 15.55 -4.79 15.49
C VAL A 88 16.99 -4.56 14.98
N PRO A 89 17.92 -5.52 15.11
CA PRO A 89 19.30 -5.31 14.70
C PRO A 89 19.33 -5.04 13.20
N ARG A 90 19.62 -3.80 12.78
CA ARG A 90 19.99 -3.53 11.40
C ARG A 90 21.38 -4.14 11.20
N PRO A 91 21.55 -5.15 10.33
CA PRO A 91 22.86 -5.73 10.09
C PRO A 91 23.76 -4.66 9.47
N LYS A 92 24.91 -4.41 10.11
CA LYS A 92 25.97 -3.57 9.56
C LYS A 92 26.70 -4.36 8.47
N MET A 93 26.86 -3.70 7.32
CA MET A 93 27.69 -4.05 6.15
C MET A 93 27.08 -4.97 5.08
N ALA A 94 26.50 -4.34 4.07
CA ALA A 94 26.74 -4.63 2.65
C ALA A 94 26.50 -3.30 1.91
N MET A 95 27.15 -3.04 0.77
CA MET A 95 26.86 -1.89 -0.11
C MET A 95 25.34 -1.79 -0.31
N LEU A 96 24.69 -0.90 0.44
CA LEU A 96 23.24 -0.72 0.35
C LEU A 96 22.99 -0.11 -1.02
N ARG A 97 22.56 -0.93 -1.98
CA ARG A 97 21.71 -0.43 -3.06
C ARG A 97 20.67 0.43 -2.37
N THR A 98 20.71 1.73 -2.62
CA THR A 98 19.76 2.69 -2.06
C THR A 98 18.38 2.22 -2.49
N ARG A 99 17.67 1.55 -1.59
CA ARG A 99 16.31 1.08 -1.84
C ARG A 99 15.47 2.33 -2.09
N GLN A 100 14.93 2.45 -3.29
CA GLN A 100 14.02 3.52 -3.62
C GLN A 100 12.65 3.16 -3.02
N ARG A 101 11.85 4.18 -2.71
CA ARG A 101 10.46 3.99 -2.29
C ARG A 101 9.53 4.42 -3.43
N ILE A 102 8.43 3.71 -3.58
CA ILE A 102 7.39 4.03 -4.55
C ILE A 102 6.02 3.97 -3.87
N GLY A 103 5.18 4.96 -4.14
CA GLY A 103 3.78 4.93 -3.78
C GLY A 103 3.01 4.05 -4.75
N CYS A 104 2.29 3.06 -4.22
CA CYS A 104 1.37 2.19 -4.94
C CYS A 104 -0.06 2.58 -4.57
N PRO A 105 -0.91 3.01 -5.52
CA PRO A 105 -2.27 3.41 -5.22
C PRO A 105 -3.10 2.21 -4.74
N VAL A 106 -3.93 2.45 -3.73
CA VAL A 106 -4.84 1.47 -3.14
C VAL A 106 -6.28 1.83 -3.52
N TYR A 107 -7.01 0.86 -4.07
CA TYR A 107 -8.39 1.01 -4.51
C TYR A 107 -9.33 0.06 -3.76
N ILE A 108 -10.59 0.48 -3.61
CA ILE A 108 -11.65 -0.36 -3.01
C ILE A 108 -12.02 -1.53 -3.91
N TYR A 109 -12.01 -1.36 -5.25
CA TYR A 109 -12.34 -2.40 -6.21
C TYR A 109 -11.67 -2.12 -7.55
N HIS A 110 -11.31 -3.17 -8.29
CA HIS A 110 -10.83 -3.04 -9.67
C HIS A 110 -12.03 -3.12 -10.60
N SER A 111 -12.42 -2.01 -11.23
CA SER A 111 -13.46 -2.07 -12.27
C SER A 111 -13.00 -3.01 -13.38
N LYS A 112 -13.70 -4.15 -13.55
CA LYS A 112 -13.38 -5.16 -14.57
C LYS A 112 -13.57 -4.64 -16.01
N ASN A 113 -14.16 -3.45 -16.17
CA ASN A 113 -14.51 -2.88 -17.48
C ASN A 113 -13.40 -2.05 -18.15
N THR A 114 -12.24 -1.84 -17.52
CA THR A 114 -11.19 -0.97 -18.10
C THR A 114 -10.24 -1.71 -19.06
N LEU A 115 -10.31 -3.04 -19.16
CA LEU A 115 -9.37 -3.83 -19.97
C LEU A 115 -9.93 -4.46 -21.26
N GLU A 116 -11.23 -4.38 -21.53
CA GLU A 116 -11.83 -5.00 -22.72
C GLU A 116 -12.25 -4.05 -23.85
N ASN A 117 -12.29 -2.73 -23.66
CA ASN A 117 -12.71 -1.82 -24.74
C ASN A 117 -11.57 -0.87 -25.12
N LYS A 118 -10.64 -1.37 -25.95
CA LYS A 118 -9.72 -0.54 -26.75
C LYS A 118 -10.10 -0.46 -28.23
N ASP A 119 -11.25 -1.02 -28.61
CA ASP A 119 -11.80 -0.90 -29.95
C ASP A 119 -13.27 -0.51 -29.82
N LEU A 120 -13.57 0.79 -29.88
CA LEU A 120 -14.75 1.36 -30.53
C LEU A 120 -14.74 2.87 -30.30
N ASP A 121 -14.47 3.56 -31.40
CA ASP A 121 -14.80 4.95 -31.62
C ASP A 121 -16.25 5.26 -31.22
N ASP A 122 -16.43 6.53 -30.87
CA ASP A 122 -17.56 7.38 -31.25
C ASP A 122 -18.52 7.85 -30.13
N CYS A 123 -18.70 9.17 -30.20
CA CYS A 123 -19.73 10.06 -29.67
C CYS A 123 -20.63 9.64 -28.49
N SER A 124 -20.52 10.45 -27.44
CA SER A 124 -21.62 11.14 -26.73
C SER A 124 -22.89 10.36 -26.34
N LYS A 125 -23.20 10.45 -25.03
CA LYS A 125 -24.50 10.23 -24.35
C LYS A 125 -24.80 8.79 -23.91
N SER A 126 -24.72 8.58 -22.60
CA SER A 126 -25.64 7.72 -21.81
C SER A 126 -25.32 7.96 -20.32
N ALA A 127 -26.08 8.81 -19.63
CA ALA A 127 -27.25 8.43 -18.84
C ALA A 127 -26.94 7.39 -17.74
N ASN A 128 -26.86 7.87 -16.49
CA ASN A 128 -27.14 7.16 -15.24
C ASN A 128 -26.84 5.65 -15.20
N THR A 129 -25.56 5.29 -15.29
CA THR A 129 -25.08 4.05 -14.70
C THR A 129 -24.31 4.44 -13.44
N GLY A 130 -24.77 4.00 -12.28
CA GLY A 130 -24.16 4.30 -10.97
C GLY A 130 -22.81 3.62 -10.76
N THR A 131 -21.98 3.52 -11.79
CA THR A 131 -20.61 3.02 -11.70
C THR A 131 -19.72 4.14 -11.18
N PRO A 132 -19.08 3.97 -10.01
CA PRO A 132 -18.19 4.97 -9.45
C PRO A 132 -17.02 5.22 -10.40
N SER A 133 -16.60 6.49 -10.50
CA SER A 133 -15.40 6.84 -11.27
C SER A 133 -14.16 6.23 -10.60
N PRO A 134 -13.04 6.03 -11.33
CA PRO A 134 -11.82 5.48 -10.75
C PRO A 134 -11.26 6.30 -9.57
N GLU A 135 -11.53 7.61 -9.55
CA GLU A 135 -11.15 8.52 -8.46
C GLU A 135 -11.99 8.28 -7.21
N ASP A 136 -13.26 7.89 -7.36
CA ASP A 136 -14.16 7.57 -6.24
C ASP A 136 -13.79 6.25 -5.52
N LEU A 137 -12.95 5.43 -6.16
CA LEU A 137 -12.49 4.14 -5.63
C LEU A 137 -11.10 4.22 -5.00
N TYR A 138 -10.39 5.33 -5.18
CA TYR A 138 -9.05 5.53 -4.63
C TYR A 138 -9.12 5.80 -3.12
N LEU A 139 -8.24 5.14 -2.36
CA LEU A 139 -8.14 5.31 -0.91
C LEU A 139 -6.89 6.14 -0.54
N PHE A 140 -5.71 5.59 -0.80
CA PHE A 140 -4.42 6.20 -0.45
C PHE A 140 -3.26 5.56 -1.23
N TYR A 141 -2.03 6.06 -1.05
CA TYR A 141 -0.82 5.42 -1.54
C TYR A 141 -0.15 4.58 -0.45
N ALA A 142 0.10 3.31 -0.72
CA ALA A 142 0.95 2.45 0.08
C ALA A 142 2.41 2.56 -0.39
N GLU A 143 3.34 2.91 0.51
CA GLU A 143 4.74 3.07 0.16
C GLU A 143 5.53 1.75 0.26
N PHE A 144 6.14 1.35 -0.86
CA PHE A 144 6.94 0.13 -0.95
C PHE A 144 8.41 0.40 -1.25
N SER A 145 9.28 -0.41 -0.66
CA SER A 145 10.69 -0.44 -1.06
C SER A 145 10.87 -1.22 -2.36
N THR A 146 11.80 -0.78 -3.22
CA THR A 146 12.14 -1.46 -4.47
C THR A 146 13.63 -1.41 -4.74
N GLU A 147 14.15 -2.49 -5.35
CA GLU A 147 15.48 -2.55 -5.95
C GLU A 147 15.46 -2.25 -7.46
N VAL A 148 14.29 -2.27 -8.08
CA VAL A 148 14.06 -1.91 -9.49
C VAL A 148 13.74 -0.40 -9.57
N PRO A 149 14.20 0.32 -10.61
CA PRO A 149 13.94 1.75 -10.75
C PRO A 149 12.44 2.10 -10.72
N VAL A 150 12.08 3.17 -10.02
CA VAL A 150 10.69 3.66 -9.87
C VAL A 150 9.98 3.79 -11.22
N LYS A 151 10.66 4.28 -12.27
CA LYS A 151 10.09 4.45 -13.61
C LYS A 151 9.45 3.16 -14.16
N PHE A 152 10.10 2.01 -13.94
CA PHE A 152 9.58 0.71 -14.39
C PHE A 152 8.22 0.39 -13.77
N TRP A 153 8.04 0.71 -12.49
CA TRP A 153 6.78 0.43 -11.78
C TRP A 153 5.66 1.39 -12.15
N ILE A 154 6.00 2.66 -12.42
CA ILE A 154 5.05 3.64 -12.95
C ILE A 154 4.53 3.15 -14.32
N GLU A 155 5.41 2.72 -15.21
CA GLU A 155 5.03 2.17 -16.52
C GLU A 155 4.20 0.87 -16.41
N LYS A 156 4.40 0.10 -15.34
CA LYS A 156 3.61 -1.11 -15.05
C LYS A 156 2.26 -0.83 -14.42
N ASN A 157 1.99 0.41 -14.02
CA ASN A 157 0.76 0.83 -13.37
C ASN A 157 0.35 -0.11 -12.23
N ILE A 158 1.30 -0.33 -11.30
CA ILE A 158 1.05 -1.19 -10.14
C ILE A 158 -0.06 -0.60 -9.26
N SER A 159 -0.87 -1.46 -8.66
CA SER A 159 -1.95 -1.04 -7.77
C SER A 159 -2.28 -2.13 -6.75
N ILE A 160 -2.90 -1.72 -5.64
CA ILE A 160 -3.49 -2.63 -4.67
C ILE A 160 -5.01 -2.48 -4.73
N VAL A 161 -5.70 -3.61 -4.65
CA VAL A 161 -7.15 -3.65 -4.64
C VAL A 161 -7.62 -4.43 -3.42
N CYS A 162 -8.61 -3.91 -2.73
CA CYS A 162 -9.38 -4.66 -1.75
C CYS A 162 -10.38 -5.55 -2.50
N GLU A 163 -10.34 -6.87 -2.35
CA GLU A 163 -11.42 -7.72 -2.87
C GLU A 163 -12.36 -8.06 -1.70
N VAL A 164 -13.65 -7.77 -1.86
CA VAL A 164 -14.72 -8.11 -0.89
C VAL A 164 -15.45 -9.35 -1.39
#